data_AF-A0AAV4JKP7-F1
#
_entry.id   AF-A0AAV4JKP7-F1
#
_cell.length_a   1.000
_cell.length_b   1.000
_cell.length_c   1.000
_cell.angle_alpha   90.00
_cell.angle_beta   90.00
_cell.angle_gamma   90.00
#
_symmetry.space_group_name_H-M   'P 1'
#
loop_
_entity.id
_entity.type
_entity.pdbx_description
1 polymer ?
#
loop_
_entity_poly.entity_id
_entity_poly.type
_entity_poly.pdbx_seq_one_letter_code
_entity_poly.pdbx_strand_id
1 'polypeptide(L)'
;MSKSGRGQKVPTRIFWPQRISNEELLEHCQQESIEKILVERRWKWVGHVLRKSQNAITRVAVQWKPEGRRKRGRPMTTWRRTAEADAATMGQSWGTLRTLAQDREKWRDFVAALVAHGKKGSE
;
A
#
# COMPACT_ATOMS: atom_id res chain seq x y z
N MET A 1 59.56 -16.18 -19.03
CA MET A 1 58.79 -16.55 -17.82
C MET A 1 58.17 -15.27 -17.24
N SER A 2 56.94 -14.93 -17.60
CA SER A 2 56.29 -13.68 -17.16
C SER A 2 55.20 -14.01 -16.14
N LYS A 3 55.39 -13.60 -14.88
CA LYS A 3 54.42 -13.80 -13.81
C LYS A 3 53.31 -12.77 -13.96
N SER A 4 52.08 -13.26 -14.15
CA SER A 4 50.84 -12.48 -14.18
C SER A 4 50.62 -11.79 -12.81
N GLY A 5 50.62 -10.46 -12.84
CA GLY A 5 50.24 -9.63 -11.69
C GLY A 5 48.75 -9.79 -11.41
N ARG A 6 48.40 -10.54 -10.37
CA ARG A 6 47.05 -10.54 -9.80
C ARG A 6 46.78 -9.15 -9.23
N GLY A 7 45.91 -8.38 -9.89
CA GLY A 7 45.38 -7.14 -9.35
C GLY A 7 44.77 -7.40 -7.98
N GLN A 8 45.39 -6.86 -6.93
CA GLN A 8 44.83 -6.90 -5.59
C GLN A 8 43.49 -6.17 -5.60
N LYS A 9 42.40 -6.87 -5.27
CA LYS A 9 41.16 -6.21 -4.88
C LYS A 9 41.39 -5.56 -3.52
N VAL A 10 41.61 -4.26 -3.52
CA VAL A 10 41.63 -3.46 -2.29
C VAL A 10 40.24 -3.53 -1.64
N PRO A 11 40.12 -3.93 -0.36
CA PRO A 11 38.84 -3.91 0.32
C PRO A 11 38.47 -2.45 0.57
N THR A 12 37.37 -1.98 -0.02
CA THR A 12 36.77 -0.70 0.34
C THR A 12 36.28 -0.79 1.79
N ARG A 13 37.05 -0.27 2.74
CA ARG A 13 36.64 -0.07 4.14
C ARG A 13 35.61 1.06 4.19
N ILE A 14 34.39 0.80 3.75
CA ILE A 14 33.27 1.73 3.91
C ILE A 14 32.61 1.41 5.23
N PHE A 15 32.74 2.33 6.18
CA PHE A 15 32.12 2.27 7.50
C PHE A 15 30.85 3.10 7.46
N TRP A 16 29.72 2.49 7.84
CA TRP A 16 28.42 3.16 7.94
C TRP A 16 28.08 3.37 9.43
N PRO A 17 28.64 4.42 10.09
CA PRO A 17 28.50 4.61 11.53
C PRO A 17 27.07 4.91 11.98
N GLN A 18 26.21 5.39 11.09
CA GLN A 18 24.87 5.86 11.41
C GLN A 18 23.83 5.17 10.54
N ARG A 19 22.91 4.48 11.21
CA ARG A 19 21.68 3.95 10.63
C ARG A 19 20.56 4.88 11.08
N ILE A 20 19.94 5.57 10.13
CA ILE A 20 18.79 6.45 10.36
C ILE A 20 17.53 5.63 10.09
N SER A 21 16.46 5.82 10.87
CA SER A 21 15.19 5.15 10.62
C SER A 21 14.51 5.73 9.36
N ASN A 22 13.63 4.95 8.74
CA ASN A 22 12.84 5.48 7.61
C ASN A 22 11.94 6.64 8.03
N GLU A 23 11.49 6.66 9.28
CA GLU A 23 10.64 7.72 9.84
C GLU A 23 11.44 9.02 9.96
N GLU A 24 12.62 8.97 10.58
CA GLU A 24 13.54 10.11 10.71
C GLU A 24 13.96 10.68 9.35
N LEU A 25 14.25 9.80 8.38
CA LEU A 25 14.60 10.22 7.02
C LEU A 25 13.46 11.00 6.36
N LEU A 26 12.23 10.50 6.46
CA LEU A 26 11.05 11.14 5.88
C LEU A 26 10.76 12.48 6.56
N GLU A 27 10.91 12.57 7.88
CA GLU A 27 10.76 13.82 8.63
C GLU A 27 11.81 14.87 8.20
N HIS A 28 13.08 14.48 8.08
CA HIS A 28 14.15 15.36 7.61
C HIS A 28 13.90 15.86 6.18
N CYS A 29 13.37 15.01 5.31
CA CYS A 29 13.04 15.38 3.93
C CYS A 29 11.67 16.07 3.80
N GLN A 30 10.89 16.19 4.88
CA GLN A 30 9.51 16.69 4.87
C GLN A 30 8.62 15.92 3.87
N GLN A 31 8.84 14.61 3.75
CA GLN A 31 8.17 13.74 2.81
C GLN A 31 7.14 12.84 3.50
N GLU A 32 6.02 12.60 2.82
CA GLU A 32 5.04 11.64 3.28
C GLU A 32 5.46 10.21 2.94
N SER A 33 5.20 9.26 3.86
CA SER A 33 5.44 7.84 3.59
C SER A 33 4.65 7.37 2.37
N ILE A 34 5.32 6.62 1.50
CA ILE A 34 4.69 6.01 0.32
C ILE A 34 3.48 5.15 0.70
N GLU A 35 3.48 4.54 1.87
CA GLU A 35 2.37 3.73 2.35
C GLU A 35 1.11 4.56 2.56
N LYS A 36 1.24 5.74 3.18
CA LYS A 36 0.13 6.68 3.39
C LYS A 36 -0.44 7.15 2.05
N ILE A 37 0.43 7.54 1.12
CA ILE A 37 0.05 7.95 -0.23
C ILE A 37 -0.70 6.82 -0.97
N LEU A 38 -0.21 5.58 -0.86
CA LEU A 38 -0.83 4.42 -1.52
C LEU A 38 -2.21 4.09 -0.93
N VAL A 39 -2.36 4.15 0.38
CA VAL A 39 -3.66 3.97 1.06
C VAL A 39 -4.62 5.07 0.62
N GLU A 40 -4.22 6.33 0.68
CA GLU A 40 -5.07 7.45 0.31
C GLU A 40 -5.56 7.35 -1.14
N ARG A 41 -4.65 7.10 -2.09
CA ARG A 41 -5.00 6.96 -3.52
C ARG A 41 -5.91 5.77 -3.79
N ARG A 42 -5.65 4.62 -3.14
CA ARG A 42 -6.49 3.42 -3.24
C ARG A 42 -7.91 3.74 -2.82
N TRP A 43 -8.09 4.41 -1.69
CA TRP A 43 -9.40 4.68 -1.13
C TRP A 43 -10.14 5.84 -1.80
N LYS A 44 -9.42 6.83 -2.37
CA LYS A 44 -9.98 7.80 -3.31
C LYS A 44 -10.59 7.09 -4.53
N TRP A 45 -9.87 6.13 -5.11
CA TRP A 45 -10.35 5.36 -6.26
C TRP A 45 -11.53 4.45 -5.92
N VAL A 46 -11.47 3.73 -4.79
CA VAL A 46 -12.58 2.90 -4.30
C VAL A 46 -13.85 3.74 -4.13
N GLY A 47 -13.76 4.90 -3.49
CA GLY A 47 -14.91 5.79 -3.30
C GLY A 47 -15.50 6.24 -4.64
N HIS A 48 -14.65 6.56 -5.62
CA HIS A 48 -15.09 6.89 -6.97
C HIS A 48 -15.87 5.74 -7.62
N VAL A 49 -15.37 4.50 -7.51
CA VAL A 49 -16.06 3.33 -8.09
C VAL A 49 -17.36 3.02 -7.37
N LEU A 50 -17.42 3.09 -6.03
CA LEU A 50 -18.62 2.81 -5.25
C LEU A 50 -19.76 3.80 -5.51
N ARG A 51 -19.45 5.04 -5.88
CA ARG A 51 -20.42 6.06 -6.27
C ARG A 51 -20.98 5.90 -7.69
N LYS A 52 -20.37 5.06 -8.54
CA LYS A 52 -20.94 4.77 -9.87
C LYS A 52 -22.23 3.94 -9.74
N SER A 53 -23.05 3.99 -10.78
CA SER A 53 -24.29 3.20 -10.86
C SER A 53 -24.02 1.71 -10.61
N GLN A 54 -25.03 1.00 -10.09
CA GLN A 54 -24.90 -0.41 -9.74
C GLN A 54 -24.49 -1.29 -10.94
N ASN A 55 -24.93 -0.90 -12.14
CA ASN A 55 -24.65 -1.62 -13.40
C ASN A 55 -23.33 -1.20 -14.06
N ALA A 56 -22.60 -0.24 -13.49
CA ALA A 56 -21.32 0.17 -14.05
C ALA A 56 -20.32 -0.98 -14.03
N ILE A 57 -19.71 -1.28 -15.18
CA ILE A 57 -18.74 -2.38 -15.34
C ILE A 57 -17.62 -2.29 -14.29
N THR A 58 -17.13 -1.07 -14.01
CA THR A 58 -16.10 -0.84 -12.99
C THR A 58 -16.53 -1.31 -11.59
N ARG A 59 -17.80 -1.14 -11.23
CA ARG A 59 -18.34 -1.52 -9.91
C ARG A 59 -18.50 -3.03 -9.81
N VAL A 60 -18.93 -3.68 -10.89
CA VAL A 60 -18.98 -5.15 -11.00
C VAL A 60 -17.57 -5.74 -10.93
N ALA A 61 -16.62 -5.20 -11.69
CA ALA A 61 -15.23 -5.66 -11.73
C ALA A 61 -14.53 -5.56 -10.36
N VAL A 62 -14.80 -4.50 -9.59
CA VAL A 62 -14.28 -4.35 -8.21
C VAL A 62 -14.84 -5.41 -7.25
N GLN A 63 -16.02 -5.97 -7.51
CA GLN A 63 -16.58 -7.02 -6.65
C GLN A 63 -16.22 -8.43 -7.12
N TRP A 64 -15.76 -8.58 -8.37
CA TRP A 64 -15.50 -9.86 -8.99
C TRP A 64 -14.37 -10.62 -8.28
N LYS A 65 -14.64 -11.90 -7.98
CA LYS A 65 -13.67 -12.83 -7.38
C LYS A 65 -13.28 -13.85 -8.46
N PRO A 66 -12.04 -13.86 -8.94
CA PRO A 66 -11.61 -14.87 -9.89
C PRO A 66 -11.56 -16.24 -9.21
N GLU A 67 -12.24 -17.21 -9.80
CA GLU A 67 -12.20 -18.61 -9.37
C GLU A 67 -10.95 -19.33 -9.88
N GLY A 68 -10.54 -20.40 -9.18
CA GLY A 68 -9.43 -21.26 -9.59
C GLY A 68 -8.16 -21.14 -8.75
N ARG A 69 -7.20 -22.04 -9.03
CA ARG A 69 -5.93 -22.17 -8.30
C ARG A 69 -4.89 -21.19 -8.85
N ARG A 70 -4.17 -20.51 -7.96
CA ARG A 70 -3.07 -19.61 -8.34
C ARG A 70 -1.81 -20.40 -8.71
N LYS A 71 -1.13 -19.97 -9.78
CA LYS A 71 0.19 -20.48 -10.16
C LYS A 71 1.26 -20.02 -9.15
N ARG A 72 2.33 -20.80 -9.01
CA ARG A 72 3.52 -20.44 -8.22
C ARG A 72 4.14 -19.15 -8.76
N GLY A 73 4.66 -18.28 -7.88
CA GLY A 73 5.31 -17.02 -8.24
C GLY A 73 4.40 -15.78 -8.31
N ARG A 74 3.06 -15.93 -8.30
CA ARG A 74 2.15 -14.79 -8.25
C ARG A 74 2.08 -14.21 -6.82
N PRO A 75 2.15 -12.87 -6.63
CA PRO A 75 1.94 -12.25 -5.33
C PRO A 75 0.66 -12.74 -4.65
N MET A 76 0.78 -13.06 -3.36
CA MET A 76 -0.32 -13.67 -2.59
C MET A 76 -1.42 -12.67 -2.26
N THR A 77 -1.05 -11.39 -2.14
CA THR A 77 -1.94 -10.25 -1.91
C THR A 77 -2.56 -9.78 -3.23
N THR A 78 -3.87 -9.59 -3.22
CA THR A 78 -4.61 -8.94 -4.30
C THR A 78 -5.08 -7.58 -3.83
N TRP A 79 -5.36 -6.66 -4.76
CA TRP A 79 -5.91 -5.34 -4.42
C TRP A 79 -7.13 -5.46 -3.48
N ARG A 80 -8.00 -6.45 -3.71
CA ARG A 80 -9.21 -6.71 -2.91
C ARG A 80 -8.87 -7.14 -1.50
N ARG A 81 -7.89 -8.04 -1.32
CA ARG A 81 -7.45 -8.47 0.01
C ARG A 81 -6.81 -7.32 0.78
N THR A 82 -6.05 -6.47 0.10
CA THR A 82 -5.47 -5.27 0.71
C THR A 82 -6.56 -4.29 1.13
N ALA A 83 -7.52 -3.97 0.26
CA ALA A 83 -8.63 -3.08 0.60
C ALA A 83 -9.55 -3.66 1.69
N GLU A 84 -9.79 -4.98 1.73
CA GLU A 84 -10.55 -5.63 2.80
C GLU A 84 -9.79 -5.62 4.13
N ALA A 85 -8.47 -5.80 4.11
CA ALA A 85 -7.65 -5.69 5.31
C ALA A 85 -7.67 -4.26 5.88
N ASP A 86 -7.49 -3.26 5.03
CA ASP A 86 -7.63 -1.84 5.39
C ASP A 86 -9.03 -1.55 5.97
N ALA A 87 -10.10 -2.06 5.35
CA ALA A 87 -11.45 -1.88 5.87
C ALA A 87 -11.63 -2.52 7.25
N ALA A 88 -11.05 -3.70 7.44
CA ALA A 88 -11.13 -4.47 8.67
C ALA A 88 -10.39 -3.78 9.83
N THR A 89 -9.31 -3.02 9.57
CA THR A 89 -8.65 -2.23 10.64
C THR A 89 -9.59 -1.17 11.22
N MET A 90 -10.55 -0.70 10.43
CA MET A 90 -11.58 0.26 10.86
C MET A 90 -12.90 -0.40 11.29
N GLY A 91 -12.93 -1.73 11.40
CA GLY A 91 -14.15 -2.49 11.71
C GLY A 91 -15.25 -2.36 10.64
N GLN A 92 -14.90 -1.95 9.41
CA GLN A 92 -15.87 -1.68 8.36
C GLN A 92 -16.06 -2.88 7.43
N SER A 93 -17.32 -3.18 7.11
CA SER A 93 -17.68 -4.15 6.09
C SER A 93 -17.79 -3.49 4.71
N TRP A 94 -17.64 -4.28 3.63
CA TRP A 94 -17.88 -3.79 2.27
C TRP A 94 -19.30 -3.27 2.04
N GLY A 95 -20.30 -3.77 2.77
CA GLY A 95 -21.67 -3.28 2.70
C GLY A 95 -21.78 -1.86 3.26
N THR A 96 -21.21 -1.65 4.44
CA THR A 96 -21.18 -0.33 5.12
C THR A 96 -20.45 0.71 4.27
N LEU A 97 -19.33 0.32 3.66
CA LEU A 97 -18.54 1.21 2.79
C LEU A 97 -19.31 1.69 1.56
N ARG A 98 -20.24 0.88 0.99
CA ARG A 98 -21.06 1.31 -0.15
C ARG A 98 -21.96 2.47 0.22
N THR A 99 -22.56 2.42 1.42
CA THR A 99 -23.44 3.46 1.95
C THR A 99 -22.60 4.68 2.34
N LEU A 100 -21.49 4.47 3.05
CA LEU A 100 -20.57 5.52 3.47
C LEU A 100 -20.00 6.31 2.28
N ALA A 101 -19.66 5.65 1.17
CA ALA A 101 -19.07 6.29 0.00
C ALA A 101 -20.01 7.26 -0.74
N GLN A 102 -21.33 7.17 -0.53
CA GLN A 102 -22.29 8.11 -1.12
C GLN A 102 -22.19 9.49 -0.49
N ASP A 103 -21.91 9.52 0.82
CA ASP A 103 -21.64 10.74 1.57
C ASP A 103 -20.16 11.12 1.38
N ARG A 104 -19.91 12.19 0.63
CA ARG A 104 -18.54 12.61 0.29
C ARG A 104 -17.75 13.09 1.50
N GLU A 105 -18.42 13.71 2.47
CA GLU A 105 -17.79 14.24 3.67
C GLU A 105 -17.39 13.09 4.58
N LYS A 106 -18.34 12.20 4.92
CA LYS A 106 -18.05 11.01 5.71
C LYS A 106 -17.03 10.10 5.05
N TRP A 107 -17.02 10.03 3.71
CA TRP A 107 -15.98 9.29 2.99
C TRP A 107 -14.60 9.92 3.15
N ARG A 108 -14.48 11.25 3.07
CA ARG A 108 -13.21 11.95 3.26
C ARG A 108 -12.66 11.71 4.68
N ASP A 109 -13.52 11.80 5.68
CA ASP A 109 -13.15 11.60 7.08
C ASP A 109 -12.71 10.15 7.34
N PHE A 110 -13.41 9.19 6.76
CA PHE A 110 -13.01 7.79 6.80
C PHE A 110 -11.63 7.55 6.18
N VAL A 111 -11.35 8.14 5.00
CA VAL A 111 -10.04 7.99 4.35
C VAL A 111 -8.94 8.66 5.17
N ALA A 112 -9.20 9.83 5.75
CA ALA A 112 -8.24 10.52 6.62
C ALA A 112 -7.92 9.68 7.87
N ALA A 113 -8.95 9.11 8.52
CA ALA A 113 -8.79 8.22 9.66
C ALA A 113 -7.99 6.96 9.30
N LEU A 114 -8.24 6.39 8.13
CA LEU A 114 -7.52 5.22 7.64
C LEU A 114 -6.03 5.51 7.37
N VAL A 115 -5.72 6.67 6.78
CA VAL A 115 -4.33 7.10 6.54
C VAL A 115 -3.60 7.36 7.86
N ALA A 116 -4.29 7.94 8.85
CA ALA A 116 -3.75 8.14 10.19
C ALA A 116 -3.52 6.81 10.94
N HIS A 117 -4.37 5.82 10.71
CA HIS A 117 -4.26 4.47 11.29
C HIS A 117 -3.19 3.59 10.60
N GLY A 118 -2.47 4.11 9.60
CA GLY A 118 -1.49 3.36 8.81
C GLY A 118 -0.60 2.41 9.66
N LYS A 119 -0.27 1.24 9.10
CA LYS A 119 0.49 0.20 9.80
C LYS A 119 1.73 0.82 10.46
N LYS A 120 1.80 0.81 11.80
CA LYS A 120 3.10 0.83 12.48
C LYS A 120 3.87 -0.35 11.91
N GLY A 121 5.06 -0.08 11.36
CA GLY A 121 5.94 -1.14 10.88
C GLY A 121 6.04 -2.19 11.98
N SER A 122 5.56 -3.40 11.69
CA SER A 122 5.85 -4.55 12.54
C SER A 122 7.35 -4.78 12.44
N GLU A 123 8.08 -4.44 13.49
CA GLU A 123 9.40 -5.02 13.78
C GLU A 123 9.35 -6.55 13.79
#